data_AF-A0A8T3WMN7-F1
#
_entry.id   AF-A0A8T3WMN7-F1
#
_cell.length_a   1.000
_cell.length_b   1.000
_cell.length_c   1.000
_cell.angle_alpha   90.00
_cell.angle_beta   90.00
_cell.angle_gamma   90.00
#
_symmetry.space_group_name_H-M   'P 1'
#
loop_
_entity.id
_entity.type
_entity.pdbx_description
1 polymer ?
#
loop_
_entity_poly.entity_id
_entity_poly.type
_entity_poly.pdbx_seq_one_letter_code
_entity_poly.pdbx_strand_id
1 'polypeptide(L)'
;MENLARRLEKRGWGKKEIENAVGIIHNAKQLKTPETRFLEKRIYWILLAVIIAANFAVSIGLFPVLIALKGTFLYFIIALLGIVFGLLFELVIRSIEHLEKKHHLVLAVFIPVIALANLFVVNNISNSVIESLNLENTHNSMIIAFVYAASFVLPYILYRFVLKIEYYSRE
;
A
#
# COMPACT_ATOMS: atom_id res chain seq x y z
N MET A 1 26.41 -3.10 14.59
CA MET A 1 27.48 -2.14 14.24
C MET A 1 28.68 -2.84 13.63
N GLU A 2 29.02 -4.05 14.11
CA GLU A 2 30.10 -4.89 13.57
C GLU A 2 30.01 -5.15 12.05
N ASN A 3 28.80 -5.35 11.53
CA ASN A 3 28.56 -5.56 10.10
C ASN A 3 28.82 -4.29 9.25
N LEU A 4 28.70 -3.09 9.85
CA LEU A 4 29.02 -1.82 9.18
C LEU A 4 30.55 -1.61 9.12
N ALA A 5 31.25 -1.90 10.21
CA ALA A 5 32.71 -1.80 10.27
C ALA A 5 33.38 -2.72 9.22
N ARG A 6 32.96 -4.00 9.14
CA ARG A 6 33.46 -4.94 8.12
C ARG A 6 33.21 -4.49 6.68
N ARG A 7 32.07 -3.83 6.42
CA ARG A 7 31.76 -3.29 5.09
C ARG A 7 32.65 -2.11 4.71
N LEU A 8 32.99 -1.25 5.67
CA LEU A 8 33.87 -0.10 5.42
C LEU A 8 35.32 -0.55 5.24
N GLU A 9 35.76 -1.54 6.02
CA GLU A 9 37.07 -2.17 5.87
C GLU A 9 37.22 -2.83 4.49
N LYS A 10 36.20 -3.57 4.02
CA LYS A 10 36.18 -4.12 2.65
C LYS A 10 36.22 -3.06 1.54
N ARG A 11 35.83 -1.81 1.84
CA ARG A 11 35.90 -0.66 0.91
C ARG A 11 37.22 0.10 1.01
N GLY A 12 38.19 -0.38 1.80
CA GLY A 12 39.52 0.21 1.93
C GLY A 12 39.60 1.40 2.88
N TRP A 13 38.59 1.61 3.74
CA TRP A 13 38.62 2.71 4.70
C TRP A 13 39.67 2.47 5.80
N GLY A 14 40.32 3.52 6.26
CA GLY A 14 41.29 3.42 7.34
C GLY A 14 40.62 3.08 8.68
N LYS A 15 41.26 2.26 9.52
CA LYS A 15 40.68 1.82 10.82
C LYS A 15 40.19 2.99 11.69
N LYS A 16 40.94 4.10 11.71
CA LYS A 16 40.60 5.31 12.46
C LYS A 16 39.36 6.02 11.90
N GLU A 17 39.18 6.03 10.58
CA GLU A 17 38.00 6.60 9.92
C GLU A 17 36.76 5.75 10.19
N ILE A 18 36.93 4.42 10.17
CA ILE A 18 35.86 3.47 10.51
C ILE A 18 35.40 3.69 11.94
N GLU A 19 36.34 3.77 12.89
CA GLU A 19 36.02 3.98 14.30
C GLU A 19 35.29 5.30 14.53
N ASN A 20 35.77 6.40 13.92
CA ASN A 20 35.09 7.69 13.95
C ASN A 20 33.68 7.64 13.35
N ALA A 21 33.52 7.06 12.16
CA ALA A 21 32.23 6.97 11.49
C ALA A 21 31.23 6.12 12.28
N VAL A 22 31.67 4.96 12.79
CA VAL A 22 30.85 4.09 13.64
C VAL A 22 30.49 4.80 14.94
N GLY A 23 31.43 5.54 15.54
CA GLY A 23 31.21 6.34 16.74
C GLY A 23 30.17 7.45 16.54
N ILE A 24 30.27 8.22 15.45
CA ILE A 24 29.29 9.26 15.09
C ILE A 24 27.89 8.66 14.93
N ILE A 25 27.76 7.54 14.20
CA ILE A 25 26.46 6.88 14.01
C ILE A 25 25.91 6.32 15.32
N HIS A 26 26.78 5.77 16.18
CA HIS A 26 26.38 5.26 17.48
C HIS A 26 25.88 6.37 18.39
N ASN A 27 26.62 7.47 18.49
CA ASN A 27 26.25 8.64 19.27
C ASN A 27 24.98 9.30 18.74
N ALA A 28 24.82 9.42 17.42
CA ALA A 28 23.60 9.92 16.80
C ALA A 28 22.37 9.03 17.12
N LYS A 29 22.55 7.70 17.23
CA LYS A 29 21.47 6.79 17.67
C LYS A 29 21.11 6.99 19.15
N GLN A 30 22.08 7.25 20.01
CA GLN A 30 21.83 7.46 21.44
C GLN A 30 21.22 8.85 21.72
N LEU A 31 21.63 9.86 20.95
CA LEU A 31 21.13 11.24 20.99
C LEU A 31 19.75 11.42 20.35
N LYS A 32 19.11 10.35 19.87
CA LYS A 32 17.71 10.44 19.40
C LYS A 32 16.83 10.96 20.53
N THR A 33 16.21 12.12 20.29
CA THR A 33 15.23 12.72 21.18
C THR A 33 14.08 11.74 21.46
N PRO A 34 13.43 11.81 22.64
CA PRO A 34 12.27 10.97 22.94
C PRO A 34 11.16 11.12 21.90
N GLU A 35 11.00 12.32 21.32
CA GLU A 35 10.04 12.61 20.25
C GLU A 35 10.32 11.84 18.96
N THR A 36 11.59 11.78 18.51
CA THR A 36 11.95 11.03 17.29
C THR A 36 11.76 9.53 17.45
N ARG A 37 12.07 8.98 18.63
CA ARG A 37 11.76 7.56 18.96
C ARG A 37 10.26 7.27 19.00
N PHE A 38 9.46 8.21 19.49
CA PHE A 38 8.01 8.08 19.53
C PHE A 38 7.41 8.09 18.12
N LEU A 39 7.86 9.02 17.27
CA LEU A 39 7.43 9.11 15.87
C LEU A 39 7.78 7.84 15.09
N GLU A 40 9.00 7.31 15.22
CA GLU A 40 9.40 6.07 14.55
C GLU A 40 8.46 4.89 14.86
N LYS A 41 7.98 4.78 16.11
CA LYS A 41 7.04 3.72 16.51
C LYS A 41 5.60 3.99 16.05
N ARG A 42 5.21 5.26 15.86
CA ARG A 42 3.85 5.68 15.48
C ARG A 42 3.65 5.79 13.97
N ILE A 43 4.72 6.06 13.22
CA ILE A 43 4.70 6.24 11.76
C ILE A 43 4.02 5.05 11.07
N TYR A 44 4.32 3.81 11.49
CA TYR A 44 3.67 2.62 10.95
C TYR A 44 2.14 2.71 11.05
N TRP A 45 1.62 3.01 12.25
CA TRP A 45 0.19 3.09 12.51
C TRP A 45 -0.48 4.28 11.82
N ILE A 46 0.22 5.41 11.72
CA ILE A 46 -0.26 6.58 10.99
C ILE A 46 -0.37 6.26 9.51
N LEU A 47 0.67 5.66 8.91
CA LEU A 47 0.65 5.25 7.51
C LEU A 47 -0.46 4.23 7.25
N LEU A 48 -0.65 3.26 8.15
CA LEU A 48 -1.74 2.30 8.07
C LEU A 48 -3.11 2.99 8.11
N ALA A 49 -3.30 3.95 9.02
CA ALA A 49 -4.55 4.73 9.10
C ALA A 49 -4.78 5.57 7.84
N VAL A 50 -3.73 6.19 7.28
CA VAL A 50 -3.80 6.95 6.03
C VAL A 50 -4.19 6.04 4.86
N ILE A 51 -3.63 4.83 4.77
CA ILE A 51 -4.02 3.83 3.77
C ILE A 51 -5.51 3.49 3.88
N ILE A 52 -6.01 3.23 5.09
CA ILE A 52 -7.42 2.93 5.32
C ILE A 52 -8.28 4.12 4.89
N ALA A 53 -7.93 5.34 5.29
CA ALA A 53 -8.69 6.54 4.95
C ALA A 53 -8.70 6.80 3.43
N ALA A 54 -7.55 6.65 2.77
CA ALA A 54 -7.44 6.78 1.32
C ALA A 54 -8.32 5.74 0.61
N ASN A 55 -8.42 4.53 1.15
CA ASN A 55 -9.26 3.48 0.60
C ASN A 55 -10.74 3.87 0.55
N PHE A 56 -11.26 4.37 1.68
CA PHE A 56 -12.63 4.88 1.75
C PHE A 56 -12.85 6.08 0.84
N ALA A 57 -11.89 7.02 0.80
CA ALA A 57 -11.98 8.19 -0.06
C ALA A 57 -12.09 7.81 -1.55
N VAL A 58 -11.33 6.80 -1.98
CA VAL A 58 -11.42 6.26 -3.35
C VAL A 58 -12.79 5.66 -3.63
N SER A 59 -13.32 4.84 -2.71
CA SER A 59 -14.64 4.23 -2.87
C SER A 59 -15.75 5.28 -2.98
N ILE A 60 -15.67 6.36 -2.21
CA ILE A 60 -16.58 7.51 -2.35
C ILE A 60 -16.34 8.23 -3.68
N GLY A 61 -15.08 8.43 -4.09
CA GLY A 61 -14.72 9.09 -5.34
C GLY A 61 -15.13 8.33 -6.62
N LEU A 62 -15.32 7.02 -6.54
CA LEU A 62 -15.85 6.20 -7.65
C LEU A 62 -17.32 6.51 -7.95
N PHE A 63 -18.04 7.06 -6.98
CA PHE A 63 -19.47 7.21 -7.05
C PHE A 63 -19.99 8.06 -8.23
N PRO A 64 -19.46 9.27 -8.51
CA PRO A 64 -19.90 10.05 -9.66
C PRO A 64 -19.68 9.31 -10.99
N VAL A 65 -18.64 8.47 -11.06
CA VAL A 65 -18.33 7.65 -12.24
C VAL A 65 -19.39 6.57 -12.46
N LEU A 66 -19.87 5.93 -11.38
CA LEU A 66 -20.92 4.91 -11.44
C LEU A 66 -22.25 5.46 -11.97
N ILE A 67 -22.58 6.72 -11.65
CA ILE A 67 -23.81 7.37 -12.13
C ILE A 67 -23.63 7.87 -13.57
N ALA A 68 -22.49 8.49 -13.86
CA ALA A 68 -22.28 9.19 -15.13
C ALA A 68 -22.09 8.22 -16.32
N LEU A 69 -21.54 7.03 -16.08
CA LEU A 69 -21.19 6.08 -17.13
C LEU A 69 -22.10 4.87 -17.14
N LYS A 70 -22.33 4.33 -18.34
CA LYS A 70 -23.14 3.12 -18.55
C LYS A 70 -22.44 2.14 -19.48
N GLY A 71 -22.88 0.89 -19.39
CA GLY A 71 -22.50 -0.19 -20.30
C GLY A 71 -21.06 -0.66 -20.13
N THR A 72 -20.45 -1.12 -21.22
CA THR A 72 -19.08 -1.66 -21.25
C THR A 72 -18.02 -0.63 -20.85
N PHE A 73 -18.23 0.64 -21.19
CA PHE A 73 -17.30 1.71 -20.88
C PHE A 73 -17.15 1.94 -19.37
N LEU A 74 -18.22 1.74 -18.59
CA LEU A 74 -18.15 1.79 -17.13
C LEU A 74 -17.14 0.76 -16.59
N TYR A 75 -17.22 -0.50 -17.01
CA TYR A 75 -16.31 -1.54 -16.54
C TYR A 75 -14.85 -1.26 -16.91
N PHE A 76 -14.60 -0.71 -18.09
CA PHE A 76 -13.26 -0.30 -18.50
C PHE A 76 -12.69 0.79 -17.57
N ILE A 77 -13.47 1.83 -17.29
CA ILE A 77 -13.04 2.92 -16.39
C ILE A 77 -12.84 2.40 -14.96
N ILE A 78 -13.75 1.55 -14.46
CA ILE A 78 -13.63 0.94 -13.14
C ILE A 78 -12.37 0.07 -13.03
N ALA A 79 -12.08 -0.73 -14.06
CA ALA A 79 -10.86 -1.53 -14.10
C ALA A 79 -9.59 -0.65 -14.13
N LEU A 80 -9.59 0.42 -14.94
CA LEU A 80 -8.49 1.38 -15.01
C LEU A 80 -8.25 2.06 -13.66
N LEU A 81 -9.30 2.55 -13.01
CA LEU A 81 -9.22 3.15 -11.68
C LEU A 81 -8.74 2.14 -10.64
N GLY A 82 -9.27 0.91 -10.67
CA GLY A 82 -8.80 -0.19 -9.83
C GLY A 82 -7.30 -0.39 -9.95
N ILE A 83 -6.76 -0.48 -11.17
CA ILE A 83 -5.32 -0.65 -11.41
C ILE A 83 -4.53 0.56 -10.89
N VAL A 84 -4.95 1.79 -11.19
CA VAL A 84 -4.26 3.02 -10.75
C VAL A 84 -4.18 3.06 -9.22
N PHE A 85 -5.30 2.82 -8.54
CA PHE A 85 -5.31 2.81 -7.08
C PHE A 85 -4.57 1.61 -6.50
N GLY A 86 -4.64 0.44 -7.15
CA GLY A 86 -3.86 -0.74 -6.76
C GLY A 86 -2.36 -0.49 -6.81
N LEU A 87 -1.88 0.22 -7.85
CA LEU A 87 -0.49 0.65 -7.97
C LEU A 87 -0.09 1.63 -6.86
N LEU A 88 -0.93 2.63 -6.60
CA LEU A 88 -0.69 3.59 -5.51
C LEU A 88 -0.62 2.88 -4.15
N PHE A 89 -1.57 1.98 -3.87
CA PHE A 89 -1.57 1.21 -2.63
C PHE A 89 -0.33 0.34 -2.50
N GLU A 90 0.07 -0.34 -3.57
CA GLU A 90 1.30 -1.13 -3.55
C GLU A 90 2.53 -0.26 -3.26
N LEU A 91 2.65 0.92 -3.86
CA LEU A 91 3.75 1.83 -3.53
C LEU A 91 3.79 2.21 -2.05
N VAL A 92 2.65 2.50 -1.44
CA VAL A 92 2.59 2.83 0.00
C VAL A 92 2.92 1.60 0.85
N ILE A 93 2.37 0.44 0.50
CA ILE A 93 2.60 -0.82 1.21
C ILE A 93 4.08 -1.20 1.18
N ARG A 94 4.74 -1.10 0.03
CA ARG A 94 6.17 -1.35 -0.10
C ARG A 94 7.01 -0.39 0.75
N SER A 95 6.57 0.86 0.84
CA SER A 95 7.22 1.86 1.70
C SER A 95 7.10 1.49 3.18
N ILE A 96 5.95 0.96 3.59
CA ILE A 96 5.75 0.45 4.96
C ILE A 96 6.53 -0.85 5.20
N GLU A 97 6.58 -1.75 4.21
CA GLU A 97 7.33 -3.00 4.28
C GLU A 97 8.82 -2.76 4.56
N HIS A 98 9.38 -1.68 4.02
CA HIS A 98 10.76 -1.29 4.27
C HIS A 98 11.01 -0.71 5.68
N LEU A 99 9.99 -0.11 6.29
CA LEU A 99 10.08 0.50 7.62
C LEU A 99 10.12 -0.54 8.74
N GLU A 100 9.37 -1.64 8.66
CA GLU A 100 9.35 -2.69 9.69
C GLU A 100 9.41 -4.11 9.13
N LYS A 101 10.58 -4.76 9.29
CA LYS A 101 10.83 -6.14 8.86
C LYS A 101 10.04 -7.23 9.60
N LYS A 102 9.31 -6.89 10.67
CA LYS A 102 8.59 -7.89 11.48
C LYS A 102 7.12 -8.07 11.08
N HIS A 103 6.55 -7.13 10.32
CA HIS A 103 5.10 -7.08 10.09
C HIS A 103 4.67 -7.44 8.65
N HIS A 104 5.54 -8.11 7.87
CA HIS A 104 5.25 -8.54 6.49
C HIS A 104 3.97 -9.38 6.36
N LEU A 105 3.66 -10.22 7.36
CA LEU A 105 2.46 -11.06 7.37
C LEU A 105 1.18 -10.24 7.57
N VAL A 106 1.23 -9.21 8.41
CA VAL A 106 0.10 -8.31 8.66
C VAL A 106 -0.28 -7.61 7.35
N LEU A 107 0.71 -7.06 6.63
CA LEU A 107 0.50 -6.40 5.33
C LEU A 107 -0.09 -7.36 4.28
N ALA A 108 0.33 -8.62 4.28
CA ALA A 108 -0.17 -9.61 3.32
C ALA A 108 -1.67 -9.92 3.51
N VAL A 109 -2.13 -9.99 4.76
CA VAL A 109 -3.55 -10.22 5.09
C VAL A 109 -4.38 -8.93 4.93
N PHE A 110 -3.75 -7.78 5.15
CA PHE A 110 -4.44 -6.50 5.15
C PHE A 110 -5.02 -6.12 3.77
N ILE A 111 -4.32 -6.45 2.69
CA ILE A 111 -4.72 -6.15 1.31
C ILE A 111 -6.03 -6.85 0.91
N PRO A 112 -6.17 -8.18 1.04
CA PRO A 112 -7.41 -8.85 0.72
C PRO A 112 -8.56 -8.38 1.62
N VAL A 113 -8.30 -8.07 2.89
CA VAL A 113 -9.31 -7.50 3.79
C VAL A 113 -9.79 -6.13 3.29
N ILE A 114 -8.87 -5.26 2.87
CA ILE A 114 -9.21 -3.97 2.25
C ILE A 114 -10.03 -4.18 0.97
N ALA A 115 -9.64 -5.11 0.11
CA ALA A 115 -10.37 -5.39 -1.13
C ALA A 115 -11.80 -5.85 -0.84
N LEU A 116 -11.99 -6.74 0.14
CA LEU A 116 -13.31 -7.18 0.60
C LEU A 116 -14.13 -6.05 1.23
N ALA A 117 -13.50 -5.19 2.03
CA ALA A 117 -14.16 -4.01 2.60
C ALA A 117 -14.64 -3.06 1.48
N ASN A 118 -13.81 -2.83 0.46
CA ASN A 118 -14.20 -2.06 -0.72
C ASN A 118 -15.35 -2.69 -1.49
N LEU A 119 -15.35 -4.01 -1.69
CA LEU A 119 -16.49 -4.71 -2.29
C LEU A 119 -17.78 -4.41 -1.54
N PHE A 120 -17.74 -4.49 -0.21
CA PHE A 120 -18.89 -4.21 0.63
C PHE A 120 -19.33 -2.75 0.52
N VAL A 121 -18.39 -1.80 0.62
CA VAL A 121 -18.69 -0.36 0.57
C VAL A 121 -19.28 0.03 -0.79
N VAL A 122 -18.64 -0.35 -1.90
CA VAL A 122 -19.10 -0.03 -3.26
C VAL A 122 -20.49 -0.62 -3.50
N ASN A 123 -20.73 -1.87 -3.10
CA ASN A 123 -22.03 -2.51 -3.28
C ASN A 123 -23.15 -1.79 -2.50
N ASN A 124 -22.93 -1.50 -1.22
CA ASN A 124 -23.93 -0.83 -0.39
C ASN A 124 -24.21 0.60 -0.87
N ILE A 125 -23.16 1.38 -1.15
CA ILE A 125 -23.32 2.76 -1.61
C ILE A 125 -24.02 2.80 -2.96
N SER A 126 -23.63 1.93 -3.90
CA SER A 126 -24.27 1.84 -5.21
C SER A 126 -25.77 1.57 -5.06
N ASN A 127 -26.14 0.55 -4.28
CA ASN A 127 -27.54 0.16 -4.09
C ASN A 127 -28.36 1.26 -3.39
N SER A 128 -27.84 1.86 -2.30
CA SER A 128 -28.53 2.94 -1.58
C SER A 128 -28.80 4.15 -2.46
N VAL A 129 -27.89 4.46 -3.38
CA VAL A 129 -28.05 5.60 -4.29
C VAL A 129 -29.05 5.28 -5.39
N ILE A 130 -28.95 4.10 -5.99
CA ILE A 130 -29.88 3.68 -7.04
C ILE A 130 -31.31 3.77 -6.51
N GLU A 131 -31.53 3.32 -5.27
CA GLU A 131 -32.79 3.45 -4.54
C GLU A 131 -33.15 4.93 -4.29
N SER A 132 -32.22 5.75 -3.79
CA SER A 132 -32.48 7.17 -3.47
C SER A 132 -32.77 8.04 -4.70
N LEU A 133 -32.17 7.72 -5.84
CA LEU A 133 -32.33 8.46 -7.10
C LEU A 133 -33.39 7.83 -8.01
N ASN A 134 -33.98 6.71 -7.59
CA ASN A 134 -34.97 5.94 -8.35
C ASN A 134 -34.48 5.61 -9.78
N LEU A 135 -33.19 5.31 -9.91
CA LEU A 135 -32.55 5.01 -11.19
C LEU A 135 -32.84 3.57 -11.58
N GLU A 136 -33.16 3.32 -12.84
CA GLU A 136 -33.21 1.95 -13.35
C GLU A 136 -31.81 1.33 -13.29
N ASN A 137 -31.71 0.20 -12.61
CA ASN A 137 -30.45 -0.44 -12.34
C ASN A 137 -29.96 -1.20 -13.59
N THR A 138 -29.21 -0.51 -14.46
CA THR A 138 -28.71 -1.14 -15.69
C THR A 138 -27.52 -2.07 -15.47
N HIS A 139 -26.92 -2.07 -14.28
CA HIS A 139 -25.68 -2.79 -13.99
C HIS A 139 -25.75 -3.57 -12.69
N ASN A 140 -25.04 -4.71 -12.66
CA ASN A 140 -24.95 -5.51 -11.45
C ASN A 140 -23.83 -4.96 -10.56
N SER A 141 -24.21 -4.33 -9.44
CA SER A 141 -23.30 -3.76 -8.43
C SER A 141 -22.21 -4.75 -7.98
N MET A 142 -22.54 -6.05 -7.89
CA MET A 142 -21.60 -7.09 -7.49
C MET A 142 -20.51 -7.33 -8.55
N ILE A 143 -20.86 -7.24 -9.84
CA ILE A 143 -19.88 -7.39 -10.93
C ILE A 143 -18.94 -6.19 -10.95
N ILE A 144 -19.47 -4.96 -10.82
CA ILE A 144 -18.65 -3.74 -10.75
C ILE A 144 -17.67 -3.84 -9.59
N ALA A 145 -18.16 -4.23 -8.41
CA ALA A 145 -17.34 -4.41 -7.24
C ALA A 145 -16.23 -5.45 -7.51
N PHE A 146 -16.58 -6.61 -8.07
CA PHE A 146 -15.60 -7.66 -8.39
C PHE A 146 -14.53 -7.19 -9.38
N VAL A 147 -14.93 -6.51 -10.47
CA VAL A 147 -13.99 -5.95 -11.45
C VAL A 147 -13.04 -4.97 -10.77
N TYR A 148 -13.56 -4.05 -9.95
CA TYR A 148 -12.73 -3.11 -9.20
C TYR A 148 -11.74 -3.83 -8.28
N ALA A 149 -12.21 -4.79 -7.46
CA ALA A 149 -11.37 -5.51 -6.51
C ALA A 149 -10.29 -6.35 -7.22
N ALA A 150 -10.64 -7.05 -8.29
CA ALA A 150 -9.69 -7.82 -9.09
C ALA A 150 -8.61 -6.91 -9.69
N SER A 151 -9.02 -5.81 -10.32
CA SER A 151 -8.11 -4.81 -10.88
C SER A 151 -7.24 -4.13 -9.83
N PHE A 152 -7.76 -3.89 -8.62
CA PHE A 152 -7.03 -3.30 -7.50
C PHE A 152 -5.98 -4.24 -6.90
N VAL A 153 -6.30 -5.52 -6.76
CA VAL A 153 -5.39 -6.52 -6.18
C VAL A 153 -4.30 -6.93 -7.17
N LEU A 154 -4.58 -6.84 -8.48
CA LEU A 154 -3.69 -7.31 -9.54
C LEU A 154 -2.27 -6.72 -9.49
N PRO A 155 -2.04 -5.39 -9.36
CA PRO A 155 -0.70 -4.82 -9.23
C PRO A 155 0.13 -5.43 -8.09
N TYR A 156 -0.51 -5.67 -6.94
CA TYR A 156 0.15 -6.27 -5.78
C TYR A 156 0.57 -7.71 -6.05
N ILE A 157 -0.33 -8.53 -6.61
CA ILE A 157 -0.02 -9.92 -6.97
C ILE A 157 1.12 -9.96 -7.98
N LEU A 158 1.05 -9.14 -9.04
CA LEU A 158 2.10 -9.08 -10.05
C LEU A 158 3.45 -8.72 -9.44
N TYR A 159 3.51 -7.70 -8.60
CA TYR A 159 4.77 -7.33 -7.95
C TYR A 159 5.30 -8.45 -7.04
N ARG A 160 4.44 -9.00 -6.19
CA ARG A 160 4.87 -9.96 -5.16
C ARG A 160 5.28 -11.31 -5.74
N PHE A 161 4.61 -11.79 -6.78
CA PHE A 161 4.86 -13.12 -7.34
C PHE A 161 5.70 -13.10 -8.62
N VAL A 162 5.61 -12.06 -9.47
CA VAL A 162 6.35 -12.03 -10.73
C VAL A 162 7.70 -11.33 -10.55
N LEU A 163 7.70 -10.12 -9.98
CA LEU A 163 8.91 -9.28 -9.92
C LEU A 163 9.83 -9.60 -8.73
N LYS A 164 9.29 -10.01 -7.57
CA LYS A 164 10.11 -10.32 -6.37
C LYS A 164 10.87 -11.64 -6.49
N ILE A 165 10.42 -12.58 -7.33
CA ILE A 165 11.14 -13.83 -7.64
C ILE A 165 12.47 -13.54 -8.35
N GLU A 166 12.51 -12.54 -9.24
CA GLU A 166 13.70 -12.27 -10.04
C GLU A 166 14.86 -11.68 -9.21
N TYR A 167 14.55 -10.88 -8.18
CA TYR A 167 15.55 -10.24 -7.31
C TYR A 167 16.29 -11.25 -6.40
N TYR A 168 15.62 -12.31 -5.95
CA TYR A 168 16.25 -13.38 -5.15
C TYR A 168 17.01 -14.41 -5.99
N SER A 169 16.85 -14.42 -7.32
CA SER A 169 17.63 -15.30 -8.22
C SER A 169 18.99 -14.70 -8.63
N ARG A 170 19.24 -13.43 -8.31
CA ARG A 170 20.46 -12.70 -8.69
C ARG A 170 21.37 -12.32 -7.50
N GLU A 171 21.07 -12.76 -6.29
CA GLU A 171 21.99 -12.76 -5.13
C GLU A 171 22.45 -14.19 -4.83
#